data_AF-A0A1V6B0K2-F1
#
_entry.id   AF-A0A1V6B0K2-F1
#
_cell.length_a   1.000
_cell.length_b   1.000
_cell.length_c   1.000
_cell.angle_alpha   90.00
_cell.angle_beta   90.00
_cell.angle_gamma   90.00
#
_symmetry.space_group_name_H-M   'P 1'
#
loop_
_entity.id
_entity.type
_entity.pdbx_description
1 polymer ?
#
loop_
_entity_poly.entity_id
_entity_poly.type
_entity_poly.pdbx_seq_one_letter_code
_entity_poly.pdbx_strand_id
1 'polypeptide(L)' 'MDNDSTIKLIEKYGMHNRGKSKLISHLKGEHITRKEAIYAYCYDCQGYCEDGKAECDQTQCPLYAHSQFNKYNINKSEKE' A
#
# COMPACT_ATOMS: atom_id res chain seq x y z
N MET A 1 1.53 -17.12 9.45
CA MET A 1 0.58 -17.22 8.31
C MET A 1 1.40 -17.38 7.05
N ASP A 2 0.97 -18.25 6.16
CA ASP A 2 1.53 -18.37 4.81
C ASP A 2 1.00 -17.27 3.87
N ASN A 3 1.65 -17.10 2.73
CA ASN A 3 1.31 -16.06 1.76
C ASN A 3 -0.12 -16.20 1.22
N ASP A 4 -0.61 -17.42 0.99
CA ASP A 4 -1.97 -17.65 0.44
C ASP A 4 -3.04 -17.23 1.44
N SER A 5 -2.83 -17.53 2.72
CA SER A 5 -3.70 -17.07 3.80
C SER A 5 -3.75 -15.54 3.88
N THR A 6 -2.59 -14.88 3.74
CA THR A 6 -2.50 -13.41 3.72
C THR A 6 -3.21 -12.79 2.51
N ILE A 7 -3.03 -13.37 1.32
CA ILE A 7 -3.72 -12.92 0.09
C ILE A 7 -5.24 -12.98 0.28
N LYS A 8 -5.78 -14.09 0.82
CA LYS A 8 -7.23 -14.23 1.08
C LYS A 8 -7.76 -13.17 2.05
N LEU A 9 -7.00 -12.83 3.09
CA LEU A 9 -7.37 -11.76 4.03
C LEU A 9 -7.41 -10.40 3.34
N ILE A 10 -6.38 -10.06 2.57
CA ILE A 10 -6.30 -8.81 1.81
C ILE A 10 -7.43 -8.71 0.78
N GLU A 11 -7.74 -9.80 0.09
CA GLU A 11 -8.82 -9.83 -0.90
C GLU A 11 -10.18 -9.60 -0.24
N LYS A 12 -10.41 -10.18 0.94
CA LYS A 12 -11.69 -10.13 1.66
C LYS A 12 -11.92 -8.81 2.42
N TYR A 13 -10.92 -8.29 3.11
CA TYR A 13 -11.06 -7.17 4.04
C TYR A 13 -10.33 -5.90 3.59
N GLY A 14 -9.24 -6.06 2.84
CA GLY A 14 -8.39 -4.93 2.46
C GLY A 14 -9.06 -3.99 1.46
N MET A 15 -8.97 -2.69 1.68
CA MET A 15 -9.52 -1.67 0.77
C MET A 15 -8.75 -1.59 -0.55
N HIS A 16 -9.43 -1.13 -1.59
CA HIS A 16 -8.82 -0.91 -2.90
C HIS A 16 -7.87 0.30 -2.85
N ASN A 17 -6.56 0.03 -2.88
CA ASN A 17 -5.48 1.02 -2.91
C ASN A 17 -4.35 0.55 -3.83
N ARG A 18 -3.48 1.46 -4.27
CA ARG A 18 -2.38 1.14 -5.21
C ARG A 18 -1.46 0.05 -4.66
N GLY A 19 -1.24 0.02 -3.34
CA GLY A 19 -0.43 -1.00 -2.69
C GLY A 19 -1.06 -2.40 -2.61
N LYS A 20 -2.39 -2.54 -2.72
CA LYS A 20 -3.08 -3.84 -2.60
C LYS A 20 -2.59 -4.83 -3.66
N SER A 21 -2.65 -4.43 -4.93
CA SER A 21 -2.22 -5.28 -6.04
C SER A 21 -0.72 -5.58 -6.00
N LYS A 22 0.09 -4.61 -5.56
CA LYS A 22 1.55 -4.78 -5.45
C LYS A 22 1.96 -5.74 -4.34
N LEU A 23 1.25 -5.69 -3.20
CA LEU A 23 1.46 -6.63 -2.12
C LEU A 23 1.05 -8.05 -2.54
N ILE A 24 -0.10 -8.21 -3.22
CA ILE A 24 -0.52 -9.51 -3.75
C ILE A 24 0.51 -10.07 -4.75
N SER A 25 0.98 -9.25 -5.70
CA SER A 25 2.03 -9.66 -6.65
C SER A 25 3.30 -10.13 -5.93
N HIS A 26 3.77 -9.37 -4.94
CA HIS A 26 4.92 -9.77 -4.12
C HIS A 26 4.70 -11.12 -3.41
N LEU A 27 3.54 -11.30 -2.78
CA LEU A 27 3.20 -12.54 -2.07
C LEU A 27 3.09 -13.76 -2.99
N LYS A 28 2.73 -13.55 -4.27
CA LYS A 28 2.75 -14.55 -5.33
C LYS A 28 4.16 -14.86 -5.88
N GLY A 29 5.19 -14.13 -5.43
CA GLY A 29 6.56 -14.25 -5.93
C GLY A 29 6.79 -13.54 -7.27
N GLU A 30 5.88 -12.68 -7.70
CA GLU A 30 6.05 -11.88 -8.91
C GLU A 30 7.06 -10.75 -8.66
N HIS A 31 7.76 -10.35 -9.73
CA HIS A 31 8.68 -9.24 -9.66
C HIS A 31 7.92 -7.91 -9.55
N ILE A 32 8.31 -7.07 -8.59
CA ILE A 32 7.80 -5.71 -8.43
C ILE A 32 8.97 -4.71 -8.37
N THR A 33 8.76 -3.51 -8.89
CA THR A 33 9.74 -2.43 -8.85
C THR A 33 9.92 -1.89 -7.44
N ARG A 34 11.02 -1.15 -7.21
CA ARG A 34 11.29 -0.48 -5.92
C ARG A 34 10.13 0.41 -5.46
N LYS A 35 9.52 1.16 -6.39
CA LYS A 35 8.37 2.03 -6.10
C LYS A 35 7.15 1.24 -5.69
N GLU A 36 6.89 0.12 -6.36
CA GLU A 36 5.77 -0.77 -6.04
C GLU A 36 5.97 -1.48 -4.70
N ALA A 37 7.20 -1.87 -4.36
CA ALA A 37 7.52 -2.43 -3.06
C ALA A 37 7.25 -1.43 -1.91
N ILE A 38 7.56 -0.14 -2.11
CA ILE A 38 7.21 0.91 -1.15
C ILE A 38 5.69 1.00 -0.99
N TYR A 39 4.93 0.96 -2.08
CA TYR A 39 3.46 1.00 -2.00
C TYR A 39 2.87 -0.24 -1.33
N ALA A 40 3.37 -1.43 -1.65
CA ALA A 40 2.98 -2.67 -0.99
C ALA A 40 3.23 -2.58 0.52
N TYR A 41 4.43 -2.14 0.93
CA TYR A 41 4.78 -1.97 2.33
C TYR A 41 3.93 -0.92 3.04
N CYS A 42 3.67 0.24 2.43
CA CYS A 42 2.80 1.24 3.04
C CYS A 42 1.37 0.72 3.24
N TYR A 43 0.87 -0.11 2.32
CA TYR A 43 -0.45 -0.72 2.44
C TYR A 43 -0.51 -1.75 3.58
N ASP A 44 0.52 -2.59 3.69
CA ASP A 44 0.69 -3.53 4.81
C ASP A 44 0.79 -2.81 6.16
N CYS A 45 1.63 -1.78 6.23
CA CYS A 45 1.84 -0.96 7.43
C CYS A 45 0.56 -0.26 7.93
N GLN A 46 -0.36 0.09 7.02
CA GLN A 46 -1.66 0.70 7.35
C GLN A 46 -2.75 -0.34 7.65
N GLY A 47 -2.39 -1.61 7.88
CA GLY A 47 -3.36 -2.67 8.16
C GLY A 47 -4.34 -2.89 7.02
N TYR A 48 -3.86 -2.83 5.77
CA TYR A 48 -4.66 -2.97 4.55
C TYR A 48 -5.77 -1.92 4.38
N CYS A 49 -5.69 -0.83 5.15
CA CYS A 49 -6.67 0.24 5.23
C CYS A 49 -8.09 -0.26 5.55
N GLU A 50 -8.24 -1.34 6.33
CA GLU A 50 -9.54 -1.93 6.66
C GLU A 50 -10.52 -0.90 7.28
N ASP A 51 -10.00 0.07 8.03
CA ASP A 51 -10.76 1.10 8.74
C ASP A 51 -11.23 2.29 7.87
N GLY A 52 -11.04 2.28 6.55
CA GLY A 52 -11.50 3.37 5.68
C GLY A 52 -10.51 4.53 5.49
N LYS A 53 -9.48 4.63 6.33
CA LYS A 53 -8.49 5.74 6.28
C LYS A 53 -7.32 5.40 5.38
N ALA A 54 -7.15 6.20 4.33
CA ALA A 54 -6.01 6.13 3.41
C ALA A 54 -4.98 7.25 3.64
N GLU A 55 -5.08 8.03 4.73
CA GLU A 55 -4.08 9.06 5.04
C GLU A 55 -3.09 8.56 6.08
N CYS A 56 -1.80 8.83 5.84
CA CYS A 56 -0.72 8.58 6.78
C CYS A 56 -0.13 9.92 7.21
N ASP A 57 0.12 10.10 8.50
CA ASP A 57 0.66 11.31 9.12
C ASP A 57 2.01 11.09 9.83
N GLN A 58 2.60 9.90 9.66
CA GLN A 58 3.85 9.49 10.31
C GLN A 58 5.07 10.17 9.67
N THR A 59 5.27 11.45 9.96
CA THR A 59 6.32 12.30 9.36
C THR A 59 7.75 11.84 9.67
N GLN A 60 7.96 11.09 10.76
CA GLN A 60 9.25 10.49 11.10
C GLN A 60 9.56 9.20 10.31
N CYS A 61 8.57 8.66 9.59
CA CYS A 61 8.79 7.47 8.77
C CYS A 61 9.71 7.83 7.58
N PRO A 62 10.80 7.08 7.34
CA PRO A 62 11.70 7.35 6.21
C PRO A 62 11.01 7.17 4.85
N LEU A 63 9.90 6.43 4.80
CA LEU A 63 9.08 6.25 3.60
C LEU A 63 7.97 7.29 3.46
N TYR A 64 7.80 8.22 4.42
CA TYR A 64 6.71 9.19 4.43
C TYR A 64 6.62 9.99 3.11
N ALA A 65 7.75 10.51 2.63
CA ALA A 65 7.83 11.27 1.37
C ALA A 65 7.44 10.45 0.13
N HIS A 66 7.57 9.12 0.21
CA HIS A 66 7.33 8.19 -0.90
C HIS A 66 6.00 7.41 -0.75
N SER A 67 5.31 7.58 0.37
CA SER A 67 4.07 6.87 0.67
C SER A 67 2.96 7.26 -0.30
N GLN A 68 2.16 6.27 -0.69
CA GLN A 68 0.91 6.49 -1.46
C GLN A 68 -0.16 7.24 -0.64
N PHE A 69 -0.01 7.29 0.68
CA PHE A 69 -0.95 7.86 1.64
C PHE A 69 -0.50 9.23 2.18
N ASN A 70 0.56 9.78 1.61
CA ASN A 70 1.03 11.10 1.99
C ASN A 70 0.06 12.16 1.48
N LYS A 71 -0.61 12.87 2.40
CA LYS A 71 -1.54 13.97 2.10
C LYS A 71 -0.93 15.08 1.24
N TYR A 72 0.38 15.30 1.29
CA TYR A 72 1.08 16.30 0.48
C TYR A 72 1.41 15.82 -0.95
N ASN A 73 1.20 14.54 -1.25
CA ASN A 73 1.37 13.95 -2.59
C ASN A 73 0.06 13.82 -3.39
N ILE A 74 -1.08 14.30 -2.86
CA ILE A 74 -2.40 14.24 -3.52
C ILE A 74 -2.49 15.20 -4.74
N ASN A 75 -1.56 16.16 -4.89
CA ASN A 75 -1.58 17.16 -5.97
C ASN A 75 -0.79 16.75 -7.22
N LYS A 76 -1.05 15.57 -7.80
CA LYS A 76 -0.42 15.20 -9.09
C LYS A 76 -1.34 14.53 -10.12
N SER A 77 -2.64 14.43 -9.85
CA SER A 77 -3.65 13.87 -10.78
C SER A 77 -4.69 14.89 -11.26
N GLU A 78 -4.41 16.19 -11.15
CA GLU A 78 -5.24 17.28 -11.72
C GLU A 78 -4.49 18.13 -12.77
N LYS A 79 -3.38 17.61 -13.31
CA LYS A 79 -2.68 18.22 -14.46
C LYS A 79 -2.35 17.14 -15.48
N GLU A 80 -3.37 16.75 -16.25
CA GLU A 80 -3.28 16.25 -17.63
C GLU A 80 -4.66 16.39 -18.28
#